data_AF-A0A7J8JH91-F1
#
_entry.id   AF-A0A7J8JH91-F1
#
_cell.length_a   1.000
_cell.length_b   1.000
_cell.length_c   1.000
_cell.angle_alpha   90.00
_cell.angle_beta   90.00
_cell.angle_gamma   90.00
#
_symmetry.space_group_name_H-M   'P 1'
#
loop_
_entity.id
_entity.type
_entity.pdbx_description
1 polymer ?
#
loop_
_entity_poly.entity_id
_entity_poly.type
_entity_poly.pdbx_seq_one_letter_code
_entity_poly.pdbx_strand_id
1 'polypeptide(L)'
;MFPFYSCWRTRLLLLLLLAVTVKESWQAEEKTCDLVGEKGRESEKELALLNRMKPLYNKSFESTVGQGPDKYMYIFRVCREAGNHTSGAGLVQINKSNGKETVVGRLNETHIFNGSNWIMLIYKGGDEYDNHCGKEQRRAVVMISCNRHTLADNFNPVSEERGKIQDCLYLFEMDSSLACSPEISHLSVGSILLVTFASLVAVYIIGGFLYQRLVVGAKGIEQFPHLAFWQDLGNLVAVSNRAAG
;
A
#
# COMPACT_ATOMS: atom_id res chain seq x y z
N MET A 1 -2.15 -18.35 -71.27
CA MET A 1 -1.91 -18.99 -69.96
C MET A 1 -1.16 -17.97 -69.11
N PHE A 2 -1.88 -17.31 -68.19
CA PHE A 2 -1.43 -16.12 -67.46
C PHE A 2 -0.48 -16.51 -66.30
N PRO A 3 0.74 -15.93 -66.21
CA PRO A 3 1.48 -15.90 -64.96
C PRO A 3 1.27 -14.53 -64.31
N PHE A 4 0.02 -14.19 -63.95
CA PHE A 4 -0.33 -12.90 -63.31
C PHE A 4 -0.69 -13.02 -61.82
N TYR A 5 -0.53 -14.21 -61.20
CA TYR A 5 -1.09 -14.48 -59.87
C TYR A 5 -0.13 -14.38 -58.68
N SER A 6 1.18 -14.21 -58.90
CA SER A 6 2.20 -14.27 -57.83
C SER A 6 2.46 -12.92 -57.12
N CYS A 7 2.39 -11.80 -57.85
CA CYS A 7 2.79 -10.48 -57.32
C CYS A 7 1.68 -9.76 -56.52
N TRP A 8 0.40 -10.09 -56.75
CA TRP A 8 -0.72 -9.46 -56.06
C TRP A 8 -0.92 -10.03 -54.65
N ARG A 9 -0.72 -11.33 -54.45
CA ARG A 9 -0.88 -12.00 -53.15
C ARG A 9 0.13 -11.49 -52.10
N THR A 10 1.37 -11.25 -52.49
CA THR A 10 2.41 -10.71 -51.59
C THR A 10 2.16 -9.26 -51.19
N ARG A 11 1.67 -8.41 -52.10
CA ARG A 11 1.23 -7.04 -51.75
C ARG A 11 0.01 -7.03 -50.83
N LEU A 12 -0.96 -7.92 -51.04
CA LEU A 12 -2.15 -8.01 -50.18
C LEU A 12 -1.79 -8.51 -48.77
N LEU A 13 -0.89 -9.48 -48.67
CA LEU A 13 -0.35 -9.98 -47.39
C LEU A 13 0.48 -8.93 -46.66
N LEU A 14 1.30 -8.14 -47.37
CA LEU A 14 2.04 -7.02 -46.75
C LEU A 14 1.09 -5.91 -46.27
N LEU A 15 0.05 -5.59 -47.04
CA LEU A 15 -0.97 -4.59 -46.64
C LEU A 15 -1.82 -5.08 -45.46
N LEU A 16 -2.12 -6.38 -45.39
CA LEU A 16 -2.80 -6.99 -44.24
C LEU A 16 -1.88 -7.03 -43.01
N LEU A 17 -0.58 -7.29 -43.16
CA LEU A 17 0.40 -7.22 -42.06
C LEU A 17 0.63 -5.78 -41.58
N LEU A 18 0.57 -4.79 -42.47
CA LEU A 18 0.59 -3.36 -42.12
C LEU A 18 -0.72 -2.94 -41.45
N ALA A 19 -1.87 -3.47 -41.86
CA ALA A 19 -3.14 -3.24 -41.17
C ALA A 19 -3.23 -3.90 -39.79
N VAL A 20 -2.49 -4.99 -39.55
CA VAL A 20 -2.40 -5.65 -38.23
C VAL A 20 -1.41 -4.94 -37.30
N THR A 21 -0.43 -4.21 -37.82
CA THR A 21 0.57 -3.48 -36.99
C THR A 21 0.15 -2.05 -36.65
N VAL A 22 -0.87 -1.49 -37.30
CA VAL A 22 -1.50 -0.21 -36.91
C VAL A 22 -2.82 -0.47 -36.21
N LYS A 23 -2.76 -1.22 -35.11
CA LYS A 23 -3.74 -1.14 -34.04
C LYS A 23 -3.03 -0.63 -32.77
N GLU A 24 -2.22 0.41 -32.95
CA GLU A 24 -1.86 1.32 -31.87
C GLU A 24 -3.17 1.76 -31.24
N SER A 25 -3.34 1.33 -30.00
CA SER A 25 -4.50 1.54 -29.18
C SER A 25 -4.77 3.03 -29.01
N TRP A 26 -5.77 3.57 -29.71
CA TRP A 26 -6.54 4.70 -29.20
C TRP A 26 -7.35 4.22 -27.99
N GLN A 27 -6.67 3.98 -26.88
CA GLN A 27 -7.29 4.08 -25.57
C GLN A 27 -7.27 5.57 -25.24
N ALA A 28 -8.45 6.16 -25.12
CA ALA A 28 -8.57 7.48 -24.51
C ALA A 28 -7.83 7.42 -23.16
N GLU A 29 -6.95 8.38 -22.91
CA GLU A 29 -6.18 8.45 -21.67
C GLU A 29 -7.15 8.56 -20.49
N GLU A 30 -7.38 7.45 -19.77
CA GLU A 30 -8.25 7.46 -18.59
C GLU A 30 -7.64 8.35 -17.52
N LYS A 31 -8.42 9.31 -17.02
CA LYS A 31 -8.02 10.18 -15.91
C LYS A 31 -7.60 9.33 -14.70
N THR A 32 -6.41 9.62 -14.17
CA THR A 32 -5.84 8.96 -13.00
C THR A 32 -5.68 9.96 -11.85
N CYS A 33 -5.30 9.48 -10.66
CA CYS A 33 -4.97 10.36 -9.54
C CYS A 33 -3.82 11.30 -9.91
N ASP A 34 -3.99 12.58 -9.60
CA ASP A 34 -2.94 13.59 -9.54
C ASP A 34 -2.66 13.89 -8.07
N LEU A 35 -1.39 13.80 -7.69
CA LEU A 35 -0.96 14.06 -6.31
C LEU A 35 -0.84 15.57 -6.11
N VAL A 36 -1.24 16.05 -4.95
CA VAL A 36 -1.11 17.48 -4.64
C VAL A 36 0.37 17.87 -4.57
N GLY A 37 0.82 18.68 -5.52
CA GLY A 37 2.20 19.15 -5.64
C GLY A 37 2.49 19.68 -7.05
N GLU A 38 3.70 20.19 -7.27
CA GLU A 38 4.16 20.49 -8.63
C GLU A 38 4.45 19.19 -9.38
N LYS A 39 3.97 19.08 -10.63
CA LYS A 39 4.22 17.91 -11.47
C LYS A 39 5.72 17.65 -11.63
N GLY A 40 6.17 16.46 -11.29
CA GLY A 40 7.59 16.06 -11.25
C GLY A 40 8.31 16.33 -9.93
N ARG A 41 7.62 16.86 -8.91
CA ARG A 41 8.12 17.00 -7.52
C ARG A 41 7.17 16.34 -6.52
N GLU A 42 6.39 15.38 -6.96
CA GLU A 42 5.48 14.62 -6.10
C GLU A 42 6.26 13.77 -5.09
N SER A 43 5.63 13.47 -3.96
CA SER A 43 6.22 12.61 -2.94
C SER A 43 6.41 11.19 -3.46
N GLU A 44 7.65 10.71 -3.50
CA GLU A 44 7.96 9.32 -3.90
C GLU A 44 7.20 8.28 -3.05
N LYS A 45 6.94 8.59 -1.78
CA LYS A 45 6.17 7.73 -0.88
C LYS A 45 4.71 7.61 -1.32
N GLU A 46 4.09 8.74 -1.67
CA GLU A 46 2.70 8.75 -2.16
C GLU A 46 2.61 8.03 -3.50
N LEU A 47 3.58 8.25 -4.39
CA LEU A 47 3.65 7.56 -5.69
C LEU A 47 3.80 6.04 -5.53
N ALA A 48 4.63 5.59 -4.59
CA ALA A 48 4.77 4.16 -4.27
C ALA A 48 3.44 3.56 -3.75
N LEU A 49 2.70 4.29 -2.93
CA LEU A 49 1.38 3.88 -2.47
C LEU A 49 0.36 3.84 -3.62
N LEU A 50 0.32 4.84 -4.50
CA LEU A 50 -0.55 4.80 -5.68
C LEU A 50 -0.24 3.60 -6.59
N ASN A 51 1.04 3.31 -6.81
CA ASN A 51 1.48 2.14 -7.55
C ASN A 51 1.02 0.82 -6.89
N ARG A 52 1.08 0.75 -5.57
CA ARG A 52 0.57 -0.39 -4.79
C ARG A 52 -0.94 -0.57 -4.93
N MET A 53 -1.69 0.53 -5.10
CA MET A 53 -3.14 0.53 -5.21
C MET A 53 -3.67 0.23 -6.63
N LYS A 54 -2.79 0.11 -7.63
CA LYS A 54 -3.14 -0.24 -9.03
C LYS A 54 -4.10 -1.43 -9.18
N PRO A 55 -4.02 -2.53 -8.40
CA PRO A 55 -4.97 -3.63 -8.50
C PRO A 55 -6.44 -3.24 -8.24
N LEU A 56 -6.69 -2.08 -7.62
CA LEU A 56 -8.04 -1.59 -7.34
C LEU A 56 -8.58 -0.62 -8.41
N TYR A 57 -7.79 -0.19 -9.40
CA TYR A 57 -8.21 0.84 -10.36
C TYR A 57 -9.43 0.39 -11.19
N ASN A 58 -9.50 -0.88 -11.54
CA ASN A 58 -10.58 -1.45 -12.33
C ASN A 58 -11.78 -1.92 -11.48
N LYS A 59 -11.80 -1.60 -10.19
CA LYS A 59 -12.92 -1.91 -9.30
C LYS A 59 -13.80 -0.68 -9.07
N SER A 60 -15.06 -0.94 -8.75
CA SER A 60 -16.04 0.05 -8.30
C SER A 60 -16.60 -0.41 -6.97
N PHE A 61 -16.67 0.50 -6.01
CA PHE A 61 -17.18 0.23 -4.68
C PHE A 61 -18.42 1.06 -4.45
N GLU A 62 -19.52 0.41 -4.05
CA GLU A 62 -20.81 1.06 -3.92
C GLU A 62 -21.41 0.77 -2.55
N SER A 63 -22.01 1.79 -1.94
CA SER A 63 -22.68 1.65 -0.65
C SER A 63 -23.91 2.53 -0.60
N THR A 64 -25.03 2.01 -0.12
CA THR A 64 -26.29 2.75 -0.02
C THR A 64 -26.73 2.87 1.44
N VAL A 65 -26.96 4.09 1.91
CA VAL A 65 -27.38 4.38 3.28
C VAL A 65 -28.55 5.37 3.31
N GLY A 66 -29.25 5.40 4.45
CA GLY A 66 -30.43 6.23 4.64
C GLY A 66 -31.73 5.54 4.21
N GLN A 67 -32.86 6.23 4.41
CA GLN A 67 -34.20 5.74 4.14
C GLN A 67 -35.07 6.83 3.51
N GLY A 68 -36.05 6.41 2.70
CA GLY A 68 -37.02 7.32 2.08
C GLY A 68 -36.36 8.36 1.16
N PRO A 69 -36.70 9.67 1.30
CA PRO A 69 -36.16 10.75 0.46
C PRO A 69 -34.67 11.04 0.70
N ASP A 70 -34.15 10.63 1.86
CA ASP A 70 -32.75 10.80 2.27
C ASP A 70 -31.94 9.50 2.05
N LYS A 71 -32.28 8.76 0.99
CA LYS A 71 -31.53 7.58 0.58
C LYS A 71 -30.42 7.99 -0.37
N TYR A 72 -29.18 7.78 0.04
CA TYR A 72 -27.99 8.14 -0.74
C TYR A 72 -27.19 6.90 -1.09
N MET A 73 -26.68 6.87 -2.32
CA MET A 73 -25.72 5.88 -2.78
C MET A 73 -24.39 6.55 -3.06
N TYR A 74 -23.33 5.99 -2.51
CA TYR A 74 -21.97 6.42 -2.71
C TYR A 74 -21.28 5.48 -3.68
N ILE A 75 -20.61 6.03 -4.67
CA ILE A 75 -19.75 5.28 -5.60
C ILE A 75 -18.32 5.79 -5.43
N PHE A 76 -17.40 4.88 -5.16
CA PHE A 76 -15.99 5.16 -4.96
C PHE A 76 -15.14 4.35 -5.94
N ARG A 77 -14.15 5.00 -6.54
CA ARG A 77 -13.14 4.36 -7.37
C ARG A 77 -11.73 4.88 -7.04
N VAL A 78 -10.76 3.99 -7.10
CA VAL A 78 -9.36 4.32 -6.84
C VAL A 78 -8.71 4.78 -8.15
N CYS A 79 -8.27 6.04 -8.21
CA CYS A 79 -7.61 6.65 -9.37
C CYS A 79 -8.31 6.42 -10.71
N ARG A 80 -9.63 6.36 -10.69
CA ARG A 80 -10.49 6.26 -11.86
C ARG A 80 -11.77 7.02 -11.60
N GLU A 81 -12.38 7.46 -12.68
CA GLU A 81 -13.58 8.28 -12.63
C GLU A 81 -14.78 7.47 -12.13
N ALA A 82 -15.40 7.98 -11.07
CA ALA A 82 -16.64 7.49 -10.48
C ALA A 82 -17.81 8.38 -10.94
N GLY A 83 -19.00 7.79 -11.09
CA GLY A 83 -20.18 8.53 -11.56
C GLY A 83 -20.12 8.86 -13.05
N ASN A 84 -20.53 10.08 -13.41
CA ASN A 84 -20.52 10.52 -14.80
C ASN A 84 -19.08 10.82 -15.29
N HIS A 85 -18.70 10.33 -16.46
CA HIS A 85 -17.31 10.27 -16.98
C HIS A 85 -16.74 11.63 -17.45
N THR A 86 -17.24 12.74 -16.90
CA THR A 86 -16.84 14.10 -17.30
C THR A 86 -16.26 14.93 -16.16
N SER A 87 -16.52 14.58 -14.90
CA SER A 87 -16.24 15.41 -13.72
C SER A 87 -14.85 15.20 -13.10
N GLY A 88 -14.15 14.11 -13.45
CA GLY A 88 -12.91 13.68 -12.78
C GLY A 88 -13.14 13.29 -11.32
N ALA A 89 -14.37 12.92 -10.94
CA ALA A 89 -14.71 12.52 -9.58
C ALA A 89 -14.09 11.17 -9.22
N GLY A 90 -13.47 11.07 -8.04
CA GLY A 90 -13.04 9.79 -7.46
C GLY A 90 -14.07 9.20 -6.52
N LEU A 91 -14.95 10.04 -5.97
CA LEU A 91 -16.07 9.62 -5.13
C LEU A 91 -17.27 10.54 -5.37
N VAL A 92 -18.43 9.94 -5.61
CA VAL A 92 -19.71 10.66 -5.80
C VAL A 92 -20.78 10.18 -4.83
N GLN A 93 -21.68 11.09 -4.50
CA GLN A 93 -22.91 10.84 -3.76
C GLN A 93 -24.10 11.02 -4.72
N ILE A 94 -24.97 10.03 -4.80
CA ILE A 94 -26.17 10.06 -5.65
C ILE A 94 -27.39 9.95 -4.75
N ASN A 95 -28.22 10.98 -4.75
CA ASN A 95 -29.53 10.91 -4.10
C ASN A 95 -30.45 9.98 -4.92
N LYS A 96 -30.92 8.89 -4.30
CA LYS A 96 -31.72 7.86 -4.99
C LYS A 96 -33.13 8.31 -5.34
N SER A 97 -33.63 9.37 -4.71
CA SER A 97 -34.99 9.87 -4.93
C SER A 97 -35.10 10.79 -6.13
N ASN A 98 -34.07 11.62 -6.41
CA ASN A 98 -34.08 12.56 -7.53
C ASN A 98 -32.96 12.33 -8.56
N GLY A 99 -32.03 11.40 -8.31
CA GLY A 99 -30.91 11.10 -9.19
C GLY A 99 -29.82 12.16 -9.22
N LYS A 100 -29.87 13.19 -8.35
CA LYS A 100 -28.85 14.24 -8.27
C LYS A 100 -27.53 13.62 -7.81
N GLU A 101 -26.52 13.71 -8.67
CA GLU A 101 -25.13 13.41 -8.36
C GLU A 101 -24.45 14.63 -7.74
N THR A 102 -23.66 14.42 -6.71
CA THR A 102 -22.82 15.43 -6.04
C THR A 102 -21.42 14.85 -5.92
N VAL A 103 -20.41 15.59 -6.40
CA VAL A 103 -19.02 15.18 -6.31
C VAL A 103 -18.51 15.41 -4.90
N VAL A 104 -18.06 14.36 -4.24
CA VAL A 104 -17.53 14.44 -2.88
C VAL A 104 -16.02 14.72 -2.90
N GLY A 105 -15.31 14.20 -3.89
CA GLY A 105 -13.90 14.46 -4.11
C GLY A 105 -13.44 14.05 -5.52
N ARG A 106 -12.42 14.75 -6.03
CA ARG A 106 -11.86 14.58 -7.38
C ARG A 106 -10.47 13.96 -7.35
N LEU A 107 -10.09 13.37 -8.48
CA LEU A 107 -8.81 12.70 -8.67
C LEU A 107 -7.63 13.69 -8.76
N ASN A 108 -7.87 14.94 -9.14
CA ASN A 108 -6.82 15.95 -9.36
C ASN A 108 -6.19 16.48 -8.07
N GLU A 109 -6.81 16.23 -6.91
CA GLU A 109 -6.31 16.66 -5.61
C GLU A 109 -6.25 15.47 -4.65
N THR A 110 -5.39 14.51 -4.98
CA THR A 110 -5.22 13.28 -4.22
C THR A 110 -4.10 13.41 -3.19
N HIS A 111 -4.35 12.95 -1.97
CA HIS A 111 -3.31 12.64 -0.99
C HIS A 111 -3.42 11.19 -0.54
N ILE A 112 -2.30 10.51 -0.31
CA ILE A 112 -2.30 9.13 0.15
C ILE A 112 -1.13 8.86 1.08
N PHE A 113 -1.41 8.32 2.26
CA PHE A 113 -0.38 7.93 3.21
C PHE A 113 -0.79 6.68 3.95
N ASN A 114 0.17 5.98 4.55
CA ASN A 114 -0.07 4.72 5.23
C ASN A 114 0.51 4.72 6.64
N GLY A 115 -0.14 3.97 7.52
CA GLY A 115 0.41 3.51 8.78
C GLY A 115 0.89 2.07 8.70
N SER A 116 0.97 1.40 9.85
CA SER A 116 1.40 0.00 9.94
C SER A 116 0.38 -0.98 9.32
N ASN A 117 -0.91 -0.72 9.46
CA ASN A 117 -1.99 -1.63 9.05
C ASN A 117 -3.18 -0.88 8.43
N TRP A 118 -2.95 0.31 7.90
CA TRP A 118 -3.98 1.12 7.27
C TRP A 118 -3.37 2.04 6.21
N ILE A 119 -4.18 2.43 5.22
CA ILE A 119 -3.89 3.46 4.23
C ILE A 119 -5.03 4.49 4.30
N MET A 120 -4.70 5.77 4.33
CA MET A 120 -5.68 6.84 4.21
C MET A 120 -5.53 7.48 2.83
N LEU A 121 -6.62 7.45 2.06
CA LEU A 121 -6.73 8.09 0.76
C LEU A 121 -7.68 9.29 0.87
N ILE A 122 -7.26 10.44 0.38
CA ILE A 122 -8.04 11.68 0.45
C ILE A 122 -8.21 12.21 -0.97
N TYR A 123 -9.46 12.49 -1.34
CA TYR A 123 -9.80 13.26 -2.53
C TYR A 123 -10.42 14.59 -2.11
N LYS A 124 -9.78 15.69 -2.52
CA LYS A 124 -10.30 17.06 -2.30
C LYS A 124 -11.02 17.58 -3.56
N GLY A 125 -11.35 18.87 -3.58
CA GLY A 125 -11.91 19.53 -4.76
C GLY A 125 -13.33 19.07 -5.14
N GLY A 126 -14.12 18.57 -4.18
CA GLY A 126 -15.52 18.23 -4.41
C GLY A 126 -16.40 19.46 -4.69
N ASP A 127 -17.69 19.23 -4.92
CA ASP A 127 -18.65 20.33 -5.09
C ASP A 127 -18.78 21.13 -3.78
N GLU A 128 -19.04 22.43 -3.88
CA GLU A 128 -19.19 23.32 -2.73
C GLU A 128 -20.46 23.03 -1.91
N TYR A 129 -20.36 23.14 -0.58
CA TYR A 129 -21.54 23.05 0.27
C TYR A 129 -22.49 24.23 0.03
N ASP A 130 -23.80 23.95 0.01
CA ASP A 130 -24.81 25.01 -0.22
C ASP A 130 -24.95 25.94 1.01
N ASN A 131 -25.22 25.33 2.17
CA ASN A 131 -25.61 26.04 3.41
C ASN A 131 -24.78 25.62 4.64
N HIS A 132 -23.77 24.78 4.47
CA HIS A 132 -22.94 24.25 5.57
C HIS A 132 -21.46 24.58 5.32
N CYS A 133 -20.61 24.40 6.34
CA CYS A 133 -19.16 24.35 6.18
C CYS A 133 -18.54 25.59 5.49
N GLY A 134 -19.12 26.77 5.70
CA GLY A 134 -18.62 28.00 5.08
C GLY A 134 -18.62 27.99 3.55
N LYS A 135 -19.41 27.10 2.92
CA LYS A 135 -19.41 26.84 1.47
C LYS A 135 -18.08 26.34 0.91
N GLU A 136 -17.26 25.71 1.74
CA GLU A 136 -16.04 25.09 1.27
C GLU A 136 -16.34 23.91 0.32
N GLN A 137 -15.33 23.50 -0.44
CA GLN A 137 -15.41 22.32 -1.29
C GLN A 137 -15.44 21.05 -0.44
N ARG A 138 -16.31 20.11 -0.81
CA ARG A 138 -16.35 18.79 -0.16
C ARG A 138 -15.02 18.07 -0.31
N ARG A 139 -14.72 17.21 0.68
CA ARG A 139 -13.57 16.30 0.65
C ARG A 139 -13.98 14.91 1.12
N ALA A 140 -13.49 13.89 0.43
CA ALA A 140 -13.64 12.49 0.78
C ALA A 140 -12.38 11.98 1.47
N VAL A 141 -12.54 11.31 2.61
CA VAL A 141 -11.48 10.60 3.32
C VAL A 141 -11.87 9.13 3.39
N VAL A 142 -11.07 8.26 2.77
CA VAL A 142 -11.28 6.81 2.76
C VAL A 142 -10.20 6.15 3.60
N MET A 143 -10.60 5.57 4.73
CA MET A 143 -9.76 4.76 5.58
C MET A 143 -9.76 3.31 5.09
N ILE A 144 -8.62 2.82 4.66
CA ILE A 144 -8.44 1.48 4.12
C ILE A 144 -7.72 0.64 5.17
N SER A 145 -8.45 -0.25 5.82
CA SER A 145 -7.92 -1.11 6.89
C SER A 145 -7.31 -2.39 6.32
N CYS A 146 -6.23 -2.88 6.95
CA CYS A 146 -5.62 -4.15 6.57
C CYS A 146 -6.57 -5.32 6.84
N ASN A 147 -6.94 -6.02 5.78
CA ASN A 147 -7.62 -7.31 5.85
C ASN A 147 -6.96 -8.29 4.89
N ARG A 148 -6.23 -9.28 5.42
CA ARG A 148 -5.46 -10.24 4.61
C ARG A 148 -6.33 -11.18 3.78
N HIS A 149 -7.61 -11.29 4.10
CA HIS A 149 -8.52 -12.26 3.50
C HIS A 149 -9.24 -11.74 2.25
N THR A 150 -9.17 -10.44 1.98
CA THR A 150 -9.83 -9.83 0.82
C THR A 150 -8.91 -8.85 0.10
N LEU A 151 -8.99 -8.81 -1.23
CA LEU A 151 -8.28 -7.79 -2.00
C LEU A 151 -8.88 -6.40 -1.76
N ALA A 152 -10.21 -6.30 -1.74
CA ALA A 152 -10.94 -5.11 -1.36
C ALA A 152 -12.40 -5.45 -1.10
N ASP A 153 -12.95 -5.06 0.04
CA ASP A 153 -14.36 -5.28 0.41
C ASP A 153 -14.82 -4.27 1.47
N ASN A 154 -16.06 -4.39 1.94
CA ASN A 154 -16.61 -3.65 3.07
C ASN A 154 -16.53 -2.12 2.92
N PHE A 155 -16.79 -1.60 1.72
CA PHE A 155 -16.87 -0.16 1.53
C PHE A 155 -18.17 0.40 2.11
N ASN A 156 -18.08 1.28 3.10
CA ASN A 156 -19.23 1.97 3.67
C ASN A 156 -18.92 3.40 4.13
N PRO A 157 -19.90 4.31 4.03
CA PRO A 157 -19.82 5.61 4.68
C PRO A 157 -19.90 5.44 6.20
N VAL A 158 -19.02 6.12 6.93
CA VAL A 158 -18.97 6.12 8.39
C VAL A 158 -19.69 7.33 8.93
N SER A 159 -19.29 8.52 8.48
CA SER A 159 -19.87 9.79 8.94
C SER A 159 -19.67 10.92 7.93
N GLU A 160 -20.59 11.88 7.98
CA GLU A 160 -20.49 13.18 7.30
C GLU A 160 -20.36 14.25 8.39
N GLU A 161 -19.16 14.83 8.53
CA GLU A 161 -18.94 15.95 9.44
C GLU A 161 -19.28 17.25 8.72
N ARG A 162 -20.48 17.78 8.99
CA ARG A 162 -21.01 19.03 8.41
C ARG A 162 -21.34 20.10 9.44
N GLY A 163 -21.06 19.83 10.73
CA GLY A 163 -21.40 20.72 11.84
C GLY A 163 -20.34 21.80 12.10
N LYS A 164 -19.24 21.77 11.35
CA LYS A 164 -18.11 22.70 11.51
C LYS A 164 -18.26 23.90 10.57
N ILE A 165 -17.59 24.99 10.94
CA ILE A 165 -17.52 26.20 10.10
C ILE A 165 -16.60 25.96 8.89
N GLN A 166 -15.56 25.15 9.07
CA GLN A 166 -14.55 24.78 8.08
C GLN A 166 -14.04 23.37 8.39
N ASP A 167 -13.32 22.76 7.44
CA ASP A 167 -12.74 21.43 7.58
C ASP A 167 -13.77 20.30 7.79
N CYS A 168 -14.91 20.40 7.12
CA CYS A 168 -15.89 19.34 6.94
C CYS A 168 -15.35 18.21 6.07
N LEU A 169 -15.86 16.99 6.25
CA LEU A 169 -15.41 15.83 5.48
C LEU A 169 -16.46 14.72 5.45
N TYR A 170 -16.37 13.89 4.42
CA TYR A 170 -17.04 12.60 4.38
C TYR A 170 -16.01 11.51 4.70
N LEU A 171 -16.26 10.75 5.76
CA LEU A 171 -15.43 9.63 6.18
C LEU A 171 -16.03 8.32 5.68
N PHE A 172 -15.21 7.52 5.02
CA PHE A 172 -15.54 6.18 4.55
C PHE A 172 -14.52 5.20 5.11
N GLU A 173 -14.94 3.95 5.25
CA GLU A 173 -14.06 2.84 5.55
C GLU A 173 -14.17 1.77 4.46
N MET A 174 -13.08 1.04 4.25
CA MET A 174 -13.06 -0.19 3.47
C MET A 174 -11.91 -1.09 3.95
N ASP A 175 -12.00 -2.36 3.59
CA ASP A 175 -10.98 -3.35 3.89
C ASP A 175 -10.16 -3.66 2.64
N SER A 176 -8.84 -3.85 2.79
CA SER A 176 -7.98 -4.33 1.71
C SER A 176 -6.72 -5.00 2.23
N SER A 177 -6.32 -6.11 1.60
CA SER A 177 -5.02 -6.74 1.83
C SER A 177 -3.84 -5.85 1.41
N LEU A 178 -4.09 -4.85 0.54
CA LEU A 178 -3.08 -3.87 0.13
C LEU A 178 -2.73 -2.88 1.25
N ALA A 179 -3.55 -2.74 2.29
CA ALA A 179 -3.21 -1.91 3.45
C ALA A 179 -2.33 -2.63 4.49
N CYS A 180 -2.17 -3.94 4.37
CA CYS A 180 -1.33 -4.72 5.28
C CYS A 180 0.14 -4.44 5.01
N SER A 181 0.90 -3.93 5.99
CA SER A 181 2.36 -3.89 5.81
C SER A 181 2.88 -5.30 5.51
N PRO A 182 3.85 -5.45 4.59
CA PRO A 182 4.56 -6.72 4.48
C PRO A 182 5.06 -7.07 5.88
N GLU A 183 4.88 -8.31 6.32
CA GLU A 183 5.47 -8.73 7.58
C GLU A 183 6.98 -8.62 7.43
N ILE A 184 7.52 -7.53 7.97
CA ILE A 184 8.95 -7.34 8.13
C ILE A 184 9.31 -8.26 9.30
N SER A 185 9.37 -9.56 9.02
CA SER A 185 10.01 -10.57 9.87
C SER A 185 11.51 -10.35 9.82
N HIS A 186 11.96 -9.13 10.13
CA HIS A 186 13.37 -8.83 10.29
C HIS A 186 13.73 -9.24 11.71
N LEU A 187 14.18 -10.49 11.85
CA LEU A 187 15.16 -10.76 12.88
C LEU A 187 16.29 -9.75 12.65
N SER A 188 16.55 -8.91 13.66
CA SER A 188 17.65 -7.95 13.58
C SER A 188 18.92 -8.69 13.18
N VAL A 189 19.72 -8.10 12.29
CA VAL A 189 21.02 -8.65 11.91
C VAL A 189 21.86 -8.93 13.16
N GLY A 190 21.72 -8.09 14.20
CA GLY A 190 22.33 -8.32 15.50
C GLY A 190 21.85 -9.60 16.20
N SER A 191 20.55 -9.90 16.17
CA SER A 191 20.00 -11.14 16.73
C SER A 191 20.49 -12.37 15.99
N ILE A 192 20.60 -12.31 14.65
CA ILE A 192 21.13 -13.41 13.85
C ILE A 192 22.59 -13.67 14.19
N LEU A 193 23.42 -12.62 14.26
CA LEU A 193 24.83 -12.72 14.63
C LEU A 193 25.03 -13.24 16.06
N LEU A 194 24.20 -12.80 17.01
CA LEU A 194 24.29 -13.24 18.39
C LEU A 194 23.96 -14.73 18.53
N VAL A 195 22.87 -15.19 17.89
CA VAL A 195 22.46 -16.60 17.93
C VAL A 195 23.50 -17.50 17.27
N THR A 196 24.07 -17.10 16.13
CA THR A 196 25.11 -17.89 15.45
C THR A 196 26.39 -17.94 16.28
N PHE A 197 26.84 -16.82 16.83
CA PHE A 197 28.03 -16.77 17.70
C PHE A 197 27.86 -17.62 18.95
N ALA A 198 26.74 -17.49 19.66
CA ALA A 198 26.44 -18.28 20.86
C ALA A 198 26.42 -19.79 20.55
N SER A 199 25.89 -20.18 19.39
CA SER A 199 25.86 -21.59 18.96
C SER A 199 27.27 -22.14 18.72
N LEU A 200 28.15 -21.37 18.06
CA LEU A 200 29.55 -21.78 17.83
C LEU A 200 30.33 -21.90 19.15
N VAL A 201 30.13 -20.96 20.08
CA VAL A 201 30.73 -21.01 21.41
C VAL A 201 30.27 -22.25 22.18
N ALA A 202 28.98 -22.59 22.12
CA ALA A 202 28.46 -23.78 22.78
C ALA A 202 29.09 -25.07 22.22
N VAL A 203 29.20 -25.20 20.89
CA VAL A 203 29.87 -26.35 20.26
C VAL A 203 31.34 -26.41 20.65
N TYR A 204 32.03 -25.27 20.69
CA TYR A 204 33.43 -25.19 21.11
C TYR A 204 33.62 -25.62 22.58
N ILE A 205 32.78 -25.15 23.49
CA ILE A 205 32.85 -25.50 24.91
C ILE A 205 32.55 -26.99 25.11
N ILE A 206 31.47 -27.50 24.50
CA ILE A 206 31.07 -28.91 24.65
C ILE A 206 32.13 -29.83 24.01
N GLY A 207 32.55 -29.54 22.79
CA GLY A 207 33.55 -30.32 22.07
C GLY A 207 34.91 -30.29 22.77
N GLY A 208 35.38 -29.12 23.18
CA GLY A 208 36.62 -28.96 23.93
C GLY A 208 36.58 -29.65 25.28
N PHE A 209 35.46 -29.57 26.00
CA PHE A 209 35.26 -30.27 27.27
C PHE A 209 35.30 -31.79 27.09
N LEU A 210 34.59 -32.32 26.08
CA LEU A 210 34.62 -33.76 25.78
C LEU A 210 36.02 -34.22 25.36
N TYR A 211 36.74 -33.44 24.56
CA TYR A 211 38.10 -33.74 24.14
C TYR A 211 39.08 -33.79 25.34
N GLN A 212 39.07 -32.76 26.18
CA GLN A 212 39.91 -32.67 27.38
C GLN A 212 39.61 -33.82 28.36
N ARG A 213 38.33 -34.20 28.49
CA ARG A 213 37.90 -35.28 29.39
C ARG A 213 38.21 -36.68 28.86
N LEU A 214 37.93 -36.95 27.59
CA LEU A 214 37.98 -38.30 27.02
C LEU A 214 39.35 -38.65 26.42
N VAL A 215 40.05 -37.67 25.82
CA VAL A 215 41.33 -37.90 25.13
C VAL A 215 42.50 -37.56 26.04
N VAL A 216 42.47 -36.39 26.67
CA VAL A 216 43.58 -35.89 27.51
C VAL A 216 43.50 -36.40 28.95
N GLY A 217 42.31 -36.79 29.42
CA GLY A 217 42.10 -37.30 30.77
C GLY A 217 42.19 -36.22 31.86
N ALA A 218 42.11 -34.95 31.49
CA ALA A 218 42.12 -33.82 32.42
C ALA A 218 40.90 -33.87 33.36
N LYS A 219 41.07 -33.45 34.61
CA LYS A 219 40.04 -33.43 35.65
C LYS A 219 39.99 -32.06 36.31
N GLY A 220 38.78 -31.61 36.66
CA GLY A 220 38.58 -30.31 37.31
C GLY A 220 38.50 -29.15 36.31
N ILE A 221 38.92 -27.97 36.74
CA ILE A 221 38.75 -26.69 36.03
C ILE A 221 39.55 -26.61 34.72
N GLU A 222 40.62 -27.41 34.59
CA GLU A 222 41.42 -27.56 33.36
C GLU A 222 40.66 -28.20 32.19
N GLN A 223 39.43 -28.69 32.42
CA GLN A 223 38.59 -29.27 31.36
C GLN A 223 37.96 -28.22 30.44
N PHE A 224 37.94 -26.95 30.83
CA PHE A 224 37.40 -25.88 30.00
C PHE A 224 38.46 -25.35 29.04
N PRO A 225 38.22 -25.38 27.72
CA PRO A 225 39.18 -24.89 26.74
C PRO A 225 39.39 -23.37 26.91
N HIS A 226 40.66 -22.95 26.98
CA HIS A 226 41.07 -21.54 27.10
C HIS A 226 40.41 -20.78 28.26
N LEU A 227 40.44 -21.36 29.46
CA LEU A 227 39.83 -20.79 30.67
C LEU A 227 40.23 -19.33 30.97
N ALA A 228 41.52 -18.98 30.81
CA ALA A 228 42.02 -17.64 31.06
C ALA A 228 41.31 -16.58 30.19
N PHE A 229 41.07 -16.90 28.91
CA PHE A 229 40.35 -16.02 28.00
C PHE A 229 38.90 -15.77 28.45
N TRP A 230 38.19 -16.81 28.91
CA TRP A 230 36.81 -16.67 29.40
C TRP A 230 36.72 -15.85 30.69
N GLN A 231 37.70 -15.98 31.57
CA GLN A 231 37.81 -15.18 32.79
C GLN A 231 38.06 -13.70 32.46
N ASP A 232 38.96 -13.41 31.52
CA ASP A 232 39.24 -12.05 31.08
C ASP A 232 38.02 -11.41 30.42
N LEU A 233 37.29 -12.16 29.59
CA LEU A 233 36.06 -11.69 28.97
C LEU A 233 34.97 -11.37 30.02
N GLY A 234 34.80 -12.23 31.03
CA GLY A 234 33.87 -11.99 32.14
C GLY A 234 34.24 -10.76 32.98
N ASN A 235 35.54 -10.56 33.23
CA ASN A 235 36.06 -9.40 33.95
C ASN A 235 35.78 -8.10 33.19
N LEU A 236 35.95 -8.08 31.86
CA LEU A 236 35.67 -6.93 31.02
C LEU A 236 34.18 -6.53 31.04
N VAL A 237 33.28 -7.52 30.99
CA VAL A 237 31.82 -7.26 31.09
C VAL A 237 31.45 -6.72 32.47
N ALA A 238 32.03 -7.27 33.54
CA ALA A 238 31.78 -6.81 34.90
C ALA A 238 32.24 -5.35 35.13
N VAL A 239 33.36 -4.95 34.54
CA VAL A 239 33.84 -3.56 34.59
C VAL A 239 32.96 -2.63 33.75
N SER A 240 32.54 -3.06 32.55
CA SER A 240 31.66 -2.28 31.67
C SER A 240 30.31 -1.96 32.33
N ASN A 241 29.70 -2.92 33.02
CA ASN A 241 28.41 -2.71 33.69
C ASN A 241 28.51 -1.77 34.91
N ARG A 242 29.71 -1.58 35.47
CA ARG A 242 29.97 -0.65 36.58
C ARG A 242 30.10 0.80 36.13
N ALA A 243 30.44 1.02 34.85
CA ALA A 243 30.62 2.34 34.27
C ALA A 243 29.34 2.91 33.63
N ALA A 244 28.30 2.09 33.45
CA ALA A 244 27.05 2.44 32.78
C ALA A 244 25.87 2.75 33.72
N GLY A 245 26.08 2.70 35.05
CA GLY A 245 25.11 3.09 36.07
C GLY A 245 25.56 4.34 36.81
#